data_AF-A0A9P8CVL6-F1
#
_entry.id   AF-A0A9P8CVL6-F1
#
_cell.length_a   1.000
_cell.length_b   1.000
_cell.length_c   1.000
_cell.angle_alpha   90.00
_cell.angle_beta   90.00
_cell.angle_gamma   90.00
#
_symmetry.space_group_name_H-M   'P 1'
#
loop_
_entity.id
_entity.type
_entity.pdbx_description
1 polymer ?
#
loop_
_entity_poly.entity_id
_entity_poly.type
_entity_poly.pdbx_seq_one_letter_code
_entity_poly.pdbx_strand_id
1 'polypeptide(L)'
;MIFPKPTSYYEKGFKRSPALERATAPFRVRNAITGAGIVLFCASVYAYSIMAVRQDDFSDIQLPSHMVGQKKEEEASSTASA
;
A
#
# COMPACT_ATOMS: atom_id res chain seq x y z
N MET A 1 52.04 9.62 -2.60
CA MET A 1 51.70 10.07 -1.24
C MET A 1 50.19 10.34 -1.20
N ILE A 2 49.41 9.41 -0.66
CA ILE A 2 47.94 9.50 -0.58
C ILE A 2 47.60 10.00 0.82
N PHE A 3 47.25 11.28 0.94
CA PHE A 3 46.78 11.86 2.19
C PHE A 3 45.29 11.57 2.35
N PRO A 4 44.83 11.12 3.54
CA PRO A 4 43.40 10.95 3.79
C PRO A 4 42.71 12.31 3.67
N LYS A 5 41.56 12.35 2.98
CA LYS A 5 40.74 13.57 2.89
C LYS A 5 40.33 13.99 4.31
N PRO A 6 40.43 15.28 4.67
CA PRO A 6 40.01 15.75 5.98
C PRO A 6 38.51 15.49 6.16
N THR A 7 38.15 14.66 7.15
CA THR A 7 36.77 14.44 7.56
C THR A 7 36.29 15.71 8.25
N SER A 8 35.67 16.61 7.49
CA SER A 8 34.98 17.77 8.05
C SER A 8 33.91 17.31 9.04
N TYR A 9 33.89 17.90 10.23
CA TYR A 9 32.87 17.63 11.26
C TYR A 9 31.45 17.97 10.77
N TYR A 10 31.36 18.88 9.79
CA TYR A 10 30.15 19.19 9.05
C TYR A 10 30.22 18.53 7.67
N GLU A 11 29.51 17.42 7.49
CA GLU A 11 29.24 16.86 6.16
C GLU A 11 28.28 17.80 5.40
N LYS A 12 28.59 18.10 4.14
CA LYS A 12 27.67 18.84 3.26
C LYS A 12 26.53 17.90 2.83
N GLY A 13 25.30 18.22 3.23
CA GLY A 13 24.07 17.54 2.82
C GLY A 13 23.23 17.00 3.99
N PHE A 14 22.15 16.29 3.68
CA PHE A 14 21.24 15.67 4.67
C PHE A 14 21.77 14.35 5.25
N LYS A 15 23.10 14.15 5.24
CA LYS A 15 23.72 12.93 5.73
C LYS A 15 23.92 13.01 7.24
N ARG A 16 23.68 11.90 7.94
CA ARG A 16 23.98 11.81 9.37
C ARG A 16 25.49 11.66 9.54
N SER A 17 26.05 12.37 10.52
CA SER A 17 27.47 12.25 10.82
C SER A 17 27.82 10.83 11.28
N PRO A 18 29.07 10.35 11.03
CA PRO A 18 29.49 9.01 11.42
C PRO A 18 29.38 8.72 12.92
N ALA A 19 29.48 9.76 13.76
CA ALA A 19 29.28 9.64 15.20
C ALA A 19 27.81 9.35 15.56
N LEU A 20 26.87 10.04 14.89
CA LEU A 20 25.44 9.90 15.14
C LEU A 20 24.88 8.56 14.63
N GLU A 21 25.42 8.04 13.52
CA GLU A 21 25.02 6.73 12.98
C GLU A 21 25.36 5.57 13.92
N ARG A 22 26.48 5.64 14.64
CA ARG A 22 26.88 4.63 15.65
C ARG A 22 26.01 4.73 16.89
N ALA A 23 25.76 5.96 17.37
CA ALA A 23 24.90 6.19 18.54
C ALA A 23 23.47 5.66 18.33
N THR A 24 22.97 5.71 17.09
CA THR A 24 21.62 5.24 16.73
C THR A 24 21.57 3.82 16.18
N ALA A 25 22.72 3.17 15.98
CA ALA A 25 22.82 1.80 15.49
C ALA A 25 21.96 0.78 16.27
N PRO A 26 21.93 0.77 17.62
CA PRO A 26 21.17 -0.24 18.36
C PRO A 26 19.64 -0.06 18.24
N PHE A 27 19.17 1.15 17.95
CA PHE A 27 17.74 1.46 17.88
C PHE A 27 17.16 1.29 16.47
N ARG A 28 18.00 1.25 15.42
CA ARG A 28 17.53 1.10 14.04
C ARG A 28 16.69 -0.14 13.83
N VAL A 29 17.16 -1.29 14.29
CA VAL A 29 16.44 -2.57 14.12
C VAL A 29 15.15 -2.59 14.94
N ARG A 30 15.23 -2.18 16.21
CA ARG A 30 14.07 -2.18 17.13
C ARG A 30 12.96 -1.26 16.61
N ASN A 31 13.33 -0.03 16.21
CA ASN A 31 12.37 0.93 15.68
C ASN A 31 11.81 0.51 14.32
N ALA A 32 12.62 -0.15 13.47
CA ALA A 32 12.14 -0.68 12.20
C ALA A 32 11.10 -1.79 12.40
N ILE A 33 11.33 -2.71 13.35
CA ILE A 33 10.37 -3.77 13.69
C ILE A 33 9.08 -3.17 14.22
N THR A 34 9.16 -2.22 15.16
CA THR A 34 7.97 -1.55 15.70
C THR A 34 7.21 -0.80 14.60
N GLY A 35 7.91 -0.06 13.75
CA GLY A 35 7.31 0.64 12.61
C GLY A 35 6.65 -0.32 11.61
N ALA A 36 7.31 -1.43 11.29
CA ALA A 36 6.76 -2.47 10.43
C ALA A 36 5.49 -3.11 11.04
N GLY A 37 5.47 -3.35 12.36
CA GLY A 37 4.30 -3.86 13.05
C GLY A 37 3.10 -2.91 12.95
N ILE A 38 3.32 -1.61 13.12
CA ILE A 38 2.27 -0.60 12.98
C ILE A 38 1.74 -0.57 11.55
N VAL A 39 2.63 -0.52 10.55
CA VAL A 39 2.26 -0.50 9.12
C VAL A 39 1.47 -1.76 8.75
N LEU A 40 1.94 -2.94 9.19
CA LEU A 40 1.27 -4.21 8.93
C LEU A 40 -0.12 -4.25 9.57
N PHE A 41 -0.26 -3.75 10.81
CA PHE A 41 -1.52 -3.67 11.50
C PHE A 41 -2.50 -2.72 10.79
N CYS A 42 -2.06 -1.53 10.37
CA CYS A 42 -2.92 -0.62 9.61
C CYS A 42 -3.34 -1.22 8.26
N ALA A 43 -2.39 -1.84 7.54
CA ALA A 43 -2.66 -2.48 6.26
C ALA A 43 -3.64 -3.66 6.40
N SER A 44 -3.54 -4.46 7.47
CA SER A 44 -4.44 -5.57 7.71
C SER A 44 -5.86 -5.10 8.02
N VAL A 45 -6.02 -4.06 8.84
CA VAL A 45 -7.34 -3.44 9.11
C VAL A 45 -7.95 -2.87 7.83
N TYR A 46 -7.16 -2.18 7.01
CA TYR A 46 -7.61 -1.63 5.73
C TYR A 46 -8.04 -2.74 4.75
N ALA A 47 -7.21 -3.76 4.56
CA ALA A 47 -7.52 -4.88 3.68
C ALA A 47 -8.76 -5.66 4.16
N TYR A 48 -8.85 -5.90 5.48
CA TYR A 48 -10.03 -6.51 6.08
C TYR A 48 -11.28 -5.68 5.84
N SER A 49 -11.20 -4.35 5.98
CA SER A 49 -12.35 -3.47 5.74
C SER A 49 -12.87 -3.61 4.32
N ILE A 50 -12.00 -3.70 3.30
CA ILE A 50 -12.44 -3.89 1.92
C ILE A 50 -13.09 -5.27 1.73
N MET A 51 -12.51 -6.31 2.32
CA MET A 51 -13.02 -7.67 2.16
C MET A 51 -14.32 -7.93 2.95
N ALA A 52 -14.48 -7.26 4.08
CA ALA A 52 -15.66 -7.31 4.94
C ALA A 52 -16.83 -6.52 4.35
N VAL A 53 -16.54 -5.42 3.63
CA VAL A 53 -17.53 -4.72 2.79
C VAL A 53 -17.73 -5.55 1.53
N ARG A 54 -18.40 -6.70 1.67
CA ARG A 54 -19.00 -7.39 0.52
C ARG A 54 -20.05 -6.44 -0.06
N GLN A 55 -20.05 -6.29 -1.38
CA GLN A 55 -21.09 -5.54 -2.08
C GLN A 55 -22.43 -6.20 -1.75
N ASP A 56 -23.41 -5.38 -1.32
CA ASP A 56 -24.76 -5.81 -0.99
C ASP A 56 -25.38 -6.62 -2.14
N ASP A 57 -26.21 -7.60 -1.80
CA ASP A 57 -26.94 -8.37 -2.80
C ASP A 57 -28.06 -7.51 -3.40
N PHE A 58 -27.85 -7.08 -4.64
CA PHE A 58 -28.81 -6.25 -5.37
C PHE A 58 -29.81 -7.08 -6.20
N SER A 59 -29.94 -8.39 -5.92
CA SER A 59 -30.92 -9.26 -6.58
C SER A 59 -32.36 -8.75 -6.47
N ASP A 60 -32.68 -8.07 -5.38
CA ASP A 60 -34.04 -7.68 -5.01
C ASP A 60 -34.41 -6.27 -5.52
N ILE A 61 -33.45 -5.54 -6.11
CA ILE A 61 -33.70 -4.21 -6.65
C ILE A 61 -34.22 -4.33 -8.09
N GLN A 62 -35.48 -3.96 -8.30
CA GLN A 62 -36.06 -3.84 -9.63
C GLN A 62 -35.39 -2.68 -10.38
N LEU A 63 -34.64 -3.01 -11.44
CA LEU A 63 -34.02 -2.00 -12.28
C LEU A 63 -35.08 -1.25 -13.10
N PRO A 64 -34.89 0.06 -13.31
CA PRO A 64 -35.81 0.83 -14.12
C PRO A 64 -35.78 0.37 -15.59
N SER A 65 -36.95 0.36 -16.21
CA SER A 65 -37.24 -0.26 -17.52
C SER A 65 -36.35 0.19 -18.68
N HIS A 66 -35.76 1.39 -18.60
CA HIS A 66 -34.84 1.90 -19.62
C HIS A 66 -33.47 1.21 -19.61
N MET A 67 -33.13 0.43 -18.58
CA MET A 67 -31.87 -0.35 -18.50
C MET A 67 -32.05 -1.83 -18.83
N VAL A 68 -33.29 -2.32 -18.94
CA VAL A 68 -33.61 -3.74 -19.19
C VAL A 68 -33.33 -4.14 -20.64
N GLY A 69 -33.40 -3.19 -21.59
CA GLY A 69 -33.14 -3.46 -23.01
C GLY A 69 -31.70 -3.89 -23.32
N GLN A 70 -30.72 -3.38 -22.57
CA GLN A 70 -29.29 -3.65 -22.79
C GLN A 70 -28.89 -5.07 -22.35
N LYS A 71 -29.52 -5.60 -21.28
CA LYS A 71 -29.19 -6.92 -20.71
C LYS A 71 -29.58 -8.08 -21.64
N LYS A 72 -30.66 -7.91 -22.42
CA LYS A 72 -31.15 -8.90 -23.38
C LYS A 72 -30.26 -8.99 -24.63
N GLU A 73 -29.59 -7.91 -25.00
CA GLU A 73 -28.64 -7.86 -26.11
C GLU A 73 -27.28 -8.45 -25.71
N GLU A 74 -26.85 -8.23 -24.46
CA GLU A 74 -25.59 -8.74 -23.94
C GLU A 74 -25.61 -10.27 -23.72
N GLU A 75 -26.71 -10.81 -23.18
CA GLU A 75 -26.92 -12.27 -22.99
C GLU A 75 -27.02 -13.03 -24.34
N ALA A 76 -27.57 -12.39 -25.37
CA ALA A 76 -27.66 -12.94 -26.73
C ALA A 76 -26.30 -12.95 -27.47
N SER A 77 -25.36 -12.08 -27.08
CA SER A 77 -24.03 -11.99 -27.71
C SER A 77 -23.01 -12.98 -27.12
N SER A 78 -23.12 -13.30 -25.82
CA SER A 78 -22.25 -14.26 -25.13
C SER A 78 -22.55 -15.72 -25.50
N THR A 79 -23.81 -16.04 -25.81
CA THR A 79 -24.26 -17.38 -26.21
C THR A 79 -24.01 -17.72 -27.68
N ALA A 80 -23.63 -16.74 -28.51
CA ALA A 80 -23.39 -16.93 -29.94
C ALA A 80 -21.90 -17.20 -30.30
N SER A 81 -20.98 -17.12 -29.34
CA SER A 81 -19.53 -17.29 -29.54
C SER A 81 -18.92 -18.54 -28.89
N ALA A 82 -19.75 -19.52 -28.49
CA ALA A 82 -19.35 -20.87 -28.08
C ALA A 82 -19.95 -21.91 -29.02
#